data_AF-A0AAW6YG56-F1
#
_entry.id   AF-A0AAW6YG56-F1
#
_cell.length_a   1.000
_cell.length_b   1.000
_cell.length_c   1.000
_cell.angle_alpha   90.00
_cell.angle_beta   90.00
_cell.angle_gamma   90.00
#
_symmetry.space_group_name_H-M   'P 1'
#
loop_
_entity.id
_entity.type
_entity.pdbx_description
1 polymer ?
#
loop_
_entity_poly.entity_id
_entity_poly.type
_entity_poly.pdbx_seq_one_letter_code
_entity_poly.pdbx_strand_id
1 'polypeptide(L)' 'LANFHWTLEDMESVMLDIANGTDPSQAAQKWIEANPDKVSEWTAE' A
#
# COMPACT_ATOMS: atom_id res chain seq x y z
N LEU A 1 13.44 1.44 -6.54
CA LEU A 1 12.53 2.57 -6.24
C LEU A 1 11.96 3.24 -7.49
N ALA A 2 12.63 3.20 -8.66
CA ALA A 2 12.09 3.81 -9.88
C ALA A 2 10.73 3.24 -10.33
N ASN A 3 10.47 1.97 -10.01
CA ASN A 3 9.22 1.29 -10.35
C ASN A 3 8.11 1.51 -9.31
N PHE A 4 8.38 2.19 -8.20
CA PHE A 4 7.35 2.47 -7.19
C PHE A 4 6.36 3.49 -7.74
N HIS A 5 5.11 3.07 -7.89
CA HIS A 5 4.03 3.93 -8.32
C HIS A 5 2.72 3.58 -7.61
N TRP A 6 2.30 4.47 -6.72
CA TRP A 6 1.00 4.42 -6.06
C TRP A 6 0.07 5.54 -6.51
N THR A 7 -1.22 5.28 -6.44
CA THR A 7 -2.25 6.30 -6.72
C THR A 7 -2.62 7.08 -5.45
N LEU A 8 -3.32 8.20 -5.61
CA LEU A 8 -3.89 8.93 -4.48
C LEU A 8 -4.84 8.03 -3.67
N GLU A 9 -5.64 7.21 -4.35
CA GLU A 9 -6.59 6.27 -3.73
C GLU A 9 -5.88 5.21 -2.88
N ASP A 10 -4.73 4.70 -3.35
CA ASP A 10 -3.91 3.76 -2.58
C ASP A 10 -3.45 4.39 -1.26
N MET A 11 -2.98 5.64 -1.32
CA MET A 11 -2.57 6.38 -0.12
C MET A 11 -3.77 6.69 0.79
N GLU A 12 -4.89 7.14 0.24
CA GLU A 12 -6.11 7.44 1.00
C GLU A 12 -6.63 6.22 1.75
N SER A 13 -6.60 5.03 1.13
CA SER A 13 -7.05 3.79 1.75
C SER A 13 -6.21 3.40 2.99
N VAL A 14 -4.88 3.52 2.89
CA VAL A 14 -3.96 3.26 4.01
C VAL A 14 -4.15 4.30 5.11
N MET A 15 -4.26 5.57 4.74
CA MET A 15 -4.48 6.66 5.69
C MET A 15 -5.82 6.54 6.42
N LEU A 16 -6.87 6.05 5.75
CA LEU A 16 -8.17 5.78 6.36
C LEU A 16 -8.07 4.67 7.41
N ASP A 17 -7.38 3.57 7.11
CA ASP A 17 -7.17 2.49 8.07
C ASP A 17 -6.39 2.95 9.31
N ILE A 18 -5.37 3.80 9.11
CA ILE A 18 -4.62 4.42 10.19
C ILE A 18 -5.52 5.35 11.02
N ALA A 19 -6.33 6.18 10.37
CA ALA A 19 -7.27 7.08 11.05
C ALA A 19 -8.31 6.31 11.88
N ASN A 20 -8.66 5.09 11.46
CA ASN A 20 -9.54 4.18 12.18
C ASN A 20 -8.85 3.42 13.32
N GLY A 21 -7.57 3.69 13.58
CA GLY A 21 -6.80 3.14 14.71
C GLY A 21 -5.95 1.92 14.38
N THR A 22 -5.79 1.56 13.10
CA THR A 22 -4.86 0.51 12.68
C THR A 22 -3.41 1.01 12.80
N ASP A 23 -2.49 0.18 13.27
CA ASP A 23 -1.06 0.53 13.24
C ASP A 23 -0.60 0.77 11.78
N PRO A 24 0.23 1.80 11.50
CA PRO A 24 0.69 2.09 10.14
C PRO A 24 1.34 0.90 9.43
N SER A 25 2.07 0.06 10.15
CA SER A 25 2.72 -1.13 9.57
C SER A 25 1.68 -2.18 9.19
N GLN A 26 0.64 -2.34 10.01
CA GLN A 26 -0.47 -3.26 9.74
C GLN A 26 -1.33 -2.76 8.57
N ALA A 27 -1.60 -1.46 8.49
CA ALA A 27 -2.34 -0.86 7.38
C ALA A 27 -1.57 -1.00 6.05
N ALA A 28 -0.26 -0.74 6.06
CA ALA A 28 0.59 -0.95 4.90
C ALA A 28 0.64 -2.44 4.48
N GLN A 29 0.79 -3.36 5.44
CA GLN A 29 0.78 -4.80 5.17
C GLN A 29 -0.55 -5.24 4.55
N LYS A 30 -1.68 -4.80 5.12
CA LYS A 30 -3.01 -5.08 4.58
C LYS A 30 -3.17 -4.57 3.15
N TRP A 31 -2.65 -3.39 2.84
CA TRP A 31 -2.68 -2.86 1.47
C TRP A 31 -1.80 -3.69 0.52
N ILE A 32 -0.61 -4.12 0.95
CA ILE A 32 0.28 -4.99 0.16
C ILE A 32 -0.41 -6.33 -0.15
N GLU A 33 -1.03 -6.96 0.85
CA GLU A 33 -1.75 -8.22 0.71
C GLU A 33 -2.95 -8.11 -0.24
N ALA A 34 -3.61 -6.95 -0.28
CA ALA A 34 -4.72 -6.68 -1.19
C ALA A 34 -4.29 -6.27 -2.61
N ASN A 35 -3.04 -5.87 -2.81
CA ASN A 35 -2.52 -5.36 -4.09
C ASN A 35 -1.25 -6.12 -4.56
N PRO A 36 -1.26 -7.46 -4.60
CA PRO A 36 -0.07 -8.25 -4.91
C PRO A 36 0.49 -7.96 -6.31
N ASP A 37 -0.37 -7.68 -7.29
CA ASP A 37 0.03 -7.40 -8.67
C ASP A 37 0.83 -6.08 -8.75
N LYS A 38 0.33 -5.01 -8.12
CA LYS A 38 1.03 -3.72 -8.06
C LYS A 38 2.39 -3.85 -7.37
N VAL A 39 2.43 -4.57 -6.25
CA VAL A 39 3.68 -4.77 -5.51
C VAL A 39 4.67 -5.58 -6.33
N SER A 40 4.20 -6.60 -7.06
CA SER A 40 5.02 -7.41 -7.95
C SER A 40 5.65 -6.56 -9.06
N GLU A 41 4.92 -5.63 -9.66
CA GLU A 41 5.45 -4.68 -10.65
C GLU A 41 6.55 -3.79 -10.07
N TRP A 42 6.42 -3.35 -8.82
CA TRP A 42 7.42 -2.50 -8.17
C TRP A 42 8.72 -3.23 -7.84
N THR A 43 8.63 -4.54 -7.56
CA THR A 43 9.75 -5.41 -7.20
C THR A 43 10.31 -6.22 -8.37
N ALA A 44 9.72 -6.10 -9.55
CA ALA A 44 10.25 -6.69 -10.77
C ALA A 44 11.59 -6.04 -11.14
N GLU A 45 12.56 -6.87 -11.52
CA GLU A 45 13.93 -6.47 -11.93
C GLU A 45 13.97 -5.71 -13.25
#